data_AF-A0A1C5T0C6-F1
#
_entry.id   AF-A0A1C5T0C6-F1
#
_cell.length_a   1.000
_cell.length_b   1.000
_cell.length_c   1.000
_cell.angle_alpha   90.00
_cell.angle_beta   90.00
_cell.angle_gamma   90.00
#
_symmetry.space_group_name_H-M   'P 1'
#
loop_
_entity.id
_entity.type
_entity.pdbx_description
1 polymer ?
#
loop_
_entity_poly.entity_id
_entity_poly.type
_entity_poly.pdbx_seq_one_letter_code
_entity_poly.pdbx_strand_id
1 'polypeptide(L)'
;MIIEILFSGIKNITKLYKSKEVEYSDFEEMPVTETEYLGKEYCEKVLADVVGEFEEERSIDYIGCLQRIASEEFDFCLSESKYRASFTIDTYGDSKARLKVKLEQIEPREEYDMLLEQFKIAIKNRLISDWDRCIWMTDEQSEALCTTLYPMVFEAENEMRVLVNKVLICHIGVDWIKKIGMEKYDSSYENLVKDFRRISPQYEGVDDTFFSMTLETMIEIIKKGKIYDENIAISSADWNALNEKKNKSADAVLGYIQKKRKVKVDIWKDIFEQYFNFESSVITDFIKNRNHIAHNKLLNWISMQKIKQNVELLKSYIKIADQKFEESDLSEEQYMTINAQQEAEREAEKERDWEENYWRDRIQEETGIEILTSDGVLEKFNELLDELYTEIYDELYFNPCFSIGQQYAIEEKTTEQILFKVQSNAVQESEIEVVVSLWLDGDMDSDSSATISCRKTNENDKYLFEAEIRYHNGSGYEDYDLGGIYVDSKSELDDSELNDFKNELMVYIEEELNPMVKKLAEYNRADKKTVSDEACWECDKKGISVMNAFYPKGFCCFCGTDNNE
;
A
#
# COMPACT_ATOMS: atom_id res chain seq x y z
N MET A 1 -16.60 28.39 29.32
CA MET A 1 -17.16 28.39 27.94
C MET A 1 -18.56 28.97 27.96
N ILE A 2 -18.90 29.82 27.00
CA ILE A 2 -20.19 30.50 26.86
C ILE A 2 -20.90 30.05 25.58
N ILE A 3 -22.18 29.74 25.71
CA ILE A 3 -23.08 29.44 24.58
C ILE A 3 -24.31 30.34 24.69
N GLU A 4 -24.68 30.96 23.58
CA GLU A 4 -25.88 31.79 23.47
C GLU A 4 -26.77 31.36 22.31
N ILE A 5 -28.03 31.08 22.62
CA ILE A 5 -29.05 30.64 21.67
C ILE A 5 -30.26 31.55 21.77
N LEU A 6 -30.75 32.05 20.65
CA LEU A 6 -31.93 32.90 20.57
C LEU A 6 -33.10 32.15 19.94
N PHE A 7 -34.19 32.06 20.67
CA PHE A 7 -35.47 31.57 20.19
C PHE A 7 -36.39 32.75 19.89
N SER A 8 -37.05 32.74 18.73
CA SER A 8 -37.89 33.84 18.27
C SER A 8 -39.21 33.34 17.74
N GLY A 9 -40.29 34.07 18.06
CA GLY A 9 -41.65 33.73 17.67
C GLY A 9 -42.20 32.61 18.53
N ILE A 10 -42.69 32.94 19.72
CA ILE A 10 -43.37 31.96 20.57
C ILE A 10 -44.70 31.54 19.91
N LYS A 11 -44.94 30.23 19.82
CA LYS A 11 -46.15 29.67 19.20
C LYS A 11 -47.39 29.86 20.04
N ASN A 12 -47.21 29.89 21.36
CA ASN A 12 -48.29 30.12 22.31
C ASN A 12 -47.82 31.05 23.45
N ILE A 13 -48.24 32.32 23.40
CA ILE A 13 -47.89 33.33 24.40
C ILE A 13 -48.45 33.02 25.79
N THR A 14 -49.48 32.18 25.90
CA THR A 14 -50.07 31.81 27.21
C THR A 14 -49.13 30.97 28.07
N LYS A 15 -48.03 30.47 27.49
CA LYS A 15 -46.95 29.81 28.22
C LYS A 15 -46.10 30.79 29.03
N LEU A 16 -46.10 32.08 28.66
CA LEU A 16 -45.30 33.12 29.31
C LEU A 16 -46.15 34.13 30.08
N TYR A 17 -47.40 34.34 29.68
CA TYR A 17 -48.30 35.30 30.31
C TYR A 17 -49.71 34.75 30.42
N LYS A 18 -50.40 35.06 31.52
CA LYS A 18 -51.82 34.75 31.69
C LYS A 18 -52.59 36.02 32.01
N SER A 19 -53.54 36.36 31.15
CA SER A 19 -54.39 37.53 31.35
C SER A 19 -55.67 37.13 32.11
N LYS A 20 -56.05 37.92 33.11
CA LYS A 20 -57.31 37.82 33.85
C LYS A 20 -57.99 39.19 33.84
N GLU A 21 -59.28 39.23 33.57
CA GLU A 21 -60.08 40.45 33.77
C GLU A 21 -60.43 40.57 35.24
N VAL A 22 -60.10 41.72 35.84
CA VAL A 22 -60.41 42.02 37.24
C VAL A 22 -61.35 43.22 37.28
N GLU A 23 -62.51 43.03 37.89
CA GLU A 23 -63.45 44.11 38.19
C GLU A 23 -63.08 44.73 39.55
N TYR A 24 -62.68 46.00 39.55
CA TYR A 24 -62.51 46.77 40.78
C TYR A 24 -63.88 47.31 41.22
N SER A 25 -64.29 47.00 42.45
CA SER A 25 -65.63 47.31 42.98
C SER A 25 -65.91 48.79 43.25
N ASP A 26 -64.91 49.68 43.14
CA ASP A 26 -64.98 51.00 43.77
C ASP A 26 -64.98 52.19 42.80
N PHE A 27 -64.87 51.97 41.48
CA PHE A 27 -65.08 53.01 40.47
C PHE A 27 -65.75 52.43 39.22
N GLU A 28 -66.85 53.05 38.77
CA GLU A 28 -67.48 52.77 37.47
C GLU A 28 -66.52 53.13 36.33
N GLU A 29 -65.53 52.31 36.00
CA GLU A 29 -64.73 52.48 34.79
C GLU A 29 -64.02 51.17 34.40
N MET A 30 -64.31 50.73 33.17
CA MET A 30 -63.68 49.71 32.31
C MET A 30 -62.94 48.51 32.95
N PRO A 31 -63.21 47.26 32.51
CA PRO A 31 -62.48 46.08 33.01
C PRO A 31 -60.97 46.25 32.79
N VAL A 32 -60.20 46.10 33.88
CA VAL A 32 -58.74 46.15 33.84
C VAL A 32 -58.22 44.74 33.61
N THR A 33 -57.40 44.55 32.58
CA THR A 33 -56.73 43.28 32.33
C THR A 33 -55.46 43.20 33.17
N GLU A 34 -55.46 42.36 34.20
CA GLU A 34 -54.25 42.01 34.95
C GLU A 34 -53.49 40.92 34.19
N THR A 35 -52.19 41.10 33.98
CA THR A 35 -51.34 40.13 33.29
C THR A 35 -50.36 39.51 34.28
N GLU A 36 -50.52 38.21 34.53
CA GLU A 36 -49.65 37.39 35.36
C GLU A 36 -48.48 36.86 34.51
N TYR A 37 -47.25 37.13 34.93
CA TYR A 37 -46.03 36.63 34.28
C TYR A 37 -45.73 35.20 34.75
N LEU A 38 -45.63 34.28 33.79
CA LEU A 38 -45.37 32.84 34.00
C LEU A 38 -43.99 32.40 33.45
N GLY A 39 -43.13 33.35 33.10
CA GLY A 39 -41.85 33.06 32.46
C GLY A 39 -40.89 32.31 33.37
N LYS A 40 -40.95 32.54 34.69
CA LYS A 40 -40.15 31.79 35.67
C LYS A 40 -40.54 30.31 35.64
N GLU A 41 -41.81 29.99 35.84
CA GLU A 41 -42.32 28.62 35.85
C GLU A 41 -42.08 27.92 34.51
N TYR A 42 -42.18 28.66 33.41
CA TYR A 42 -41.84 28.16 32.09
C TYR A 42 -40.36 27.78 31.98
N CYS A 43 -39.44 28.66 32.38
CA CYS A 43 -38.00 28.41 32.29
C CYS A 43 -37.56 27.28 33.24
N GLU A 44 -38.09 27.27 34.47
CA GLU A 44 -37.85 26.21 35.45
C GLU A 44 -38.31 24.85 34.92
N LYS A 45 -39.49 24.80 34.30
CA LYS A 45 -40.00 23.58 33.66
C LYS A 45 -39.13 23.14 32.49
N VAL A 46 -38.72 24.06 31.60
CA VAL A 46 -37.84 23.72 30.47
C VAL A 46 -36.51 23.16 30.97
N LEU A 47 -35.91 23.79 31.97
CA LEU A 47 -34.65 23.35 32.55
C LEU A 47 -34.80 21.99 33.23
N ALA A 48 -35.86 21.79 34.03
CA ALA A 48 -36.15 20.52 34.69
C ALA A 48 -36.45 19.39 33.70
N ASP A 49 -37.19 19.67 32.62
CA ASP A 49 -37.46 18.71 31.54
C ASP A 49 -36.13 18.21 30.94
N VAL A 50 -35.20 19.14 30.65
CA VAL A 50 -33.92 18.82 29.99
C VAL A 50 -32.94 18.16 30.94
N VAL A 51 -32.72 18.70 32.14
CA VAL A 51 -31.89 18.07 33.19
C VAL A 51 -32.46 16.68 33.53
N GLY A 52 -33.78 16.53 33.42
CA GLY A 52 -34.53 15.26 33.49
C GLY A 52 -34.00 14.12 32.60
N GLU A 53 -33.34 14.44 31.49
CA GLU A 53 -32.86 13.47 30.49
C GLU A 53 -31.48 12.85 30.82
N PHE A 54 -30.71 13.41 31.77
CA PHE A 54 -29.29 13.10 31.99
C PHE A 54 -29.02 12.19 33.20
N GLU A 55 -28.68 10.91 33.07
CA GLU A 55 -28.60 9.92 34.19
C GLU A 55 -27.73 10.31 35.42
N GLU A 56 -26.88 11.33 35.30
CA GLU A 56 -25.93 11.80 36.32
C GLU A 56 -26.60 12.48 37.53
N GLU A 57 -25.81 12.77 38.58
CA GLU A 57 -26.26 13.55 39.75
C GLU A 57 -26.72 14.96 39.32
N ARG A 58 -27.89 15.38 39.83
CA ARG A 58 -28.61 16.58 39.37
C ARG A 58 -29.03 17.44 40.53
N SER A 59 -28.73 18.72 40.44
CA SER A 59 -29.37 19.77 41.24
C SER A 59 -29.73 20.94 40.34
N ILE A 60 -30.81 21.63 40.66
CA ILE A 60 -31.21 22.88 40.03
C ILE A 60 -31.52 23.85 41.17
N ASP A 61 -30.81 24.96 41.19
CA ASP A 61 -30.92 26.01 42.18
C ASP A 61 -31.30 27.31 41.46
N TYR A 62 -32.50 27.83 41.75
CA TYR A 62 -32.95 29.11 41.21
C TYR A 62 -32.24 30.26 41.94
N ILE A 63 -31.47 31.04 41.19
CA ILE A 63 -30.68 32.15 41.74
C ILE A 63 -31.50 33.43 41.86
N GLY A 64 -32.40 33.66 40.89
CA GLY A 64 -33.27 34.83 40.89
C GLY A 64 -33.45 35.46 39.52
N CYS A 65 -34.27 36.51 39.49
CA CYS A 65 -34.39 37.40 38.35
C CYS A 65 -33.28 38.47 38.45
N LEU A 66 -32.17 38.29 37.75
CA LEU A 66 -30.99 39.15 37.88
C LEU A 66 -30.87 40.14 36.71
N GLN A 67 -30.19 41.27 36.97
CA GLN A 67 -29.92 42.38 36.03
C GLN A 67 -31.15 43.14 35.52
N ARG A 68 -32.22 42.46 35.11
CA ARG A 68 -33.46 43.05 34.59
C ARG A 68 -34.64 42.10 34.79
N ILE A 69 -35.85 42.65 34.65
CA ILE A 69 -37.10 41.87 34.67
C ILE A 69 -37.09 40.81 33.55
N ALA A 70 -37.65 39.64 33.85
CA ALA A 70 -37.76 38.50 32.96
C ALA A 70 -36.39 37.96 32.48
N SER A 71 -35.41 37.97 33.37
CA SER A 71 -34.09 37.36 33.19
C SER A 71 -33.86 36.37 34.31
N GLU A 72 -34.32 35.15 34.11
CA GLU A 72 -34.34 34.09 35.11
C GLU A 72 -33.02 33.32 35.09
N GLU A 73 -32.32 33.27 36.21
CA GLU A 73 -31.03 32.57 36.35
C GLU A 73 -31.13 31.33 37.24
N PHE A 74 -30.49 30.26 36.78
CA PHE A 74 -30.43 28.96 37.45
C PHE A 74 -29.00 28.44 37.44
N ASP A 75 -28.52 28.01 38.60
CA ASP A 75 -27.33 27.17 38.68
C ASP A 75 -27.77 25.71 38.71
N PHE A 76 -27.06 24.85 38.00
CA PHE A 76 -27.37 23.44 37.98
C PHE A 76 -26.10 22.60 37.90
N CYS A 77 -26.17 21.40 38.47
CA CYS A 77 -25.11 20.40 38.40
C CYS A 77 -25.53 19.27 37.46
N LEU A 78 -24.62 18.88 36.56
CA LEU A 78 -24.68 17.58 35.88
C LEU A 78 -23.41 16.82 36.21
N SER A 79 -23.55 15.72 36.96
CA SER A 79 -22.41 15.02 37.57
C SER A 79 -21.60 15.98 38.46
N GLU A 80 -20.27 15.93 38.40
CA GLU A 80 -19.36 16.80 39.15
C GLU A 80 -19.23 18.23 38.54
N SER A 81 -20.03 18.56 37.52
CA SER A 81 -19.85 19.77 36.71
C SER A 81 -20.93 20.80 37.02
N LYS A 82 -20.53 22.05 37.28
CA LYS A 82 -21.45 23.15 37.61
C LYS A 82 -21.62 24.11 36.43
N TYR A 83 -22.88 24.41 36.13
CA TYR A 83 -23.27 25.26 35.03
C TYR A 83 -24.27 26.32 35.48
N ARG A 84 -24.36 27.38 34.70
CA ARG A 84 -25.37 28.42 34.83
C ARG A 84 -26.19 28.52 33.55
N ALA A 85 -27.50 28.56 33.69
CA ALA A 85 -28.43 28.87 32.62
C ALA A 85 -29.15 30.19 32.93
N SER A 86 -29.07 31.14 32.01
CA SER A 86 -29.82 32.40 32.07
C SER A 86 -30.83 32.45 30.93
N PHE A 87 -32.09 32.67 31.28
CA PHE A 87 -33.22 32.76 30.35
C PHE A 87 -33.76 34.19 30.35
N THR A 88 -33.54 34.92 29.26
CA THR A 88 -33.99 36.30 29.10
C THR A 88 -35.15 36.38 28.11
N ILE A 89 -36.34 36.75 28.58
CA ILE A 89 -37.56 36.86 27.78
C ILE A 89 -37.79 38.33 27.40
N ASP A 90 -37.95 38.60 26.10
CA ASP A 90 -38.36 39.90 25.55
C ASP A 90 -39.71 39.79 24.86
N THR A 91 -40.69 40.59 25.28
CA THR A 91 -42.05 40.60 24.71
C THR A 91 -42.34 41.92 24.01
N TYR A 92 -42.97 41.86 22.83
CA TYR A 92 -43.25 43.00 21.97
C TYR A 92 -44.72 42.99 21.52
N GLY A 93 -45.45 44.05 21.83
CA GLY A 93 -46.85 44.23 21.39
C GLY A 93 -47.78 43.09 21.81
N ASP A 94 -47.59 42.56 23.02
CA ASP A 94 -48.43 41.58 23.73
C ASP A 94 -48.66 40.21 23.06
N SER A 95 -48.10 39.98 21.86
CA SER A 95 -48.29 38.72 21.12
C SER A 95 -46.99 38.12 20.56
N LYS A 96 -45.88 38.86 20.62
CA LYS A 96 -44.58 38.40 20.09
C LYS A 96 -43.58 38.31 21.22
N ALA A 97 -42.86 37.21 21.32
CA ALA A 97 -41.78 37.06 22.27
C ALA A 97 -40.48 36.60 21.60
N ARG A 98 -39.38 36.83 22.30
CA ARG A 98 -38.06 36.23 22.08
C ARG A 98 -37.55 35.69 23.40
N LEU A 99 -36.79 34.61 23.35
CA LEU A 99 -36.11 34.01 24.49
C LEU A 99 -34.64 33.85 24.15
N LYS A 100 -33.78 34.58 24.85
CA LYS A 100 -32.33 34.36 24.81
C LYS A 100 -31.97 33.40 25.93
N VAL A 101 -31.31 32.30 25.58
CA VAL A 101 -30.75 31.34 26.52
C VAL A 101 -29.24 31.48 26.49
N LYS A 102 -28.64 31.73 27.65
CA LYS A 102 -27.19 31.78 27.84
C LYS A 102 -26.79 30.64 28.77
N LEU A 103 -25.83 29.84 28.34
CA LEU A 103 -25.27 28.73 29.10
C LEU A 103 -23.80 29.01 29.37
N GLU A 104 -23.40 28.89 30.63
CA GLU A 104 -22.05 29.16 31.08
C GLU A 104 -21.55 28.02 31.95
N GLN A 105 -20.31 27.62 31.73
CA GLN A 105 -19.59 26.75 32.65
C GLN A 105 -19.03 27.60 33.79
N ILE A 106 -19.37 27.27 35.04
CA ILE A 106 -18.97 28.07 36.22
C ILE A 106 -17.48 27.89 36.51
N GLU A 107 -16.97 26.66 36.36
CA GLU A 107 -15.56 26.32 36.54
C GLU A 107 -14.98 25.90 35.19
N PRO A 108 -14.02 26.64 34.62
CA PRO A 108 -13.45 26.30 33.32
C PRO A 108 -12.67 24.99 33.40
N ARG A 109 -12.90 24.11 32.42
CA ARG A 109 -12.12 22.88 32.23
C ARG A 109 -11.16 23.00 31.05
N GLU A 110 -10.03 22.31 31.14
CA GLU A 110 -9.08 22.19 30.02
C GLU A 110 -9.60 21.25 28.93
N GLU A 111 -10.33 20.19 29.32
CA GLU A 111 -10.88 19.20 28.40
C GLU A 111 -12.21 19.62 27.77
N TYR A 112 -12.52 19.05 26.60
CA TYR A 112 -13.78 19.32 25.90
C TYR A 112 -14.99 18.81 26.68
N ASP A 113 -15.91 19.72 27.01
CA ASP A 113 -17.08 19.40 27.82
C ASP A 113 -18.21 18.75 26.97
N MET A 114 -18.19 17.42 26.90
CA MET A 114 -19.22 16.64 26.19
C MET A 114 -20.61 16.79 26.81
N LEU A 115 -20.71 16.98 28.14
CA LEU A 115 -21.99 17.12 28.83
C LEU A 115 -22.66 18.44 28.44
N LEU A 116 -21.90 19.54 28.41
CA LEU A 116 -22.39 20.84 27.96
C LEU A 116 -22.83 20.81 26.49
N GLU A 117 -22.14 20.07 25.62
CA GLU A 117 -22.55 19.88 24.22
C GLU A 117 -23.88 19.13 24.12
N GLN A 118 -24.05 18.04 24.87
CA GLN A 118 -25.31 17.29 24.88
C GLN A 118 -26.45 18.16 25.43
N PHE A 119 -26.17 18.90 26.50
CA PHE A 119 -27.14 19.75 27.18
C PHE A 119 -27.64 20.91 26.31
N LYS A 120 -26.74 21.65 25.63
CA LYS A 120 -27.16 22.75 24.73
C LYS A 120 -28.04 22.25 23.57
N ILE A 121 -27.77 21.03 23.07
CA ILE A 121 -28.58 20.40 22.03
C ILE A 121 -29.95 19.98 22.57
N ALA A 122 -30.00 19.40 23.78
CA ALA A 122 -31.24 19.01 24.46
C ALA A 122 -32.14 20.23 24.75
N ILE A 123 -31.57 21.32 25.28
CA ILE A 123 -32.28 22.61 25.43
C ILE A 123 -32.88 23.08 24.10
N LYS A 124 -32.09 23.07 23.02
CA LYS A 124 -32.60 23.50 21.71
C LYS A 124 -33.73 22.59 21.22
N ASN A 125 -33.64 21.29 21.42
CA ASN A 125 -34.69 20.35 20.99
C ASN A 125 -35.96 20.51 21.82
N ARG A 126 -35.85 20.81 23.12
CA ARG A 126 -36.99 21.07 23.98
C ARG A 126 -37.67 22.41 23.68
N LEU A 127 -36.90 23.45 23.36
CA LEU A 127 -37.46 24.78 23.08
C LEU A 127 -38.02 24.91 21.66
N ILE A 128 -37.46 24.22 20.65
CA ILE A 128 -37.96 24.36 19.27
C ILE A 128 -39.43 23.89 19.09
N SER A 129 -39.96 23.07 20.00
CA SER A 129 -41.39 22.72 20.01
C SER A 129 -42.27 23.95 20.27
N ASP A 130 -41.78 24.89 21.09
CA ASP A 130 -42.53 26.03 21.63
C ASP A 130 -42.29 27.32 20.85
N TRP A 131 -41.21 27.36 20.08
CA TRP A 131 -40.74 28.54 19.34
C TRP A 131 -40.62 28.24 17.84
N ASP A 132 -40.78 29.26 16.99
CA ASP A 132 -40.76 29.11 15.52
C ASP A 132 -39.35 29.07 14.94
N ARG A 133 -38.43 29.87 15.49
CA ARG A 133 -37.04 29.96 15.01
C ARG A 133 -36.05 29.81 16.16
N CYS A 134 -34.95 29.12 15.87
CA CYS A 134 -33.77 29.01 16.72
C CYS A 134 -32.58 29.58 15.96
N ILE A 135 -31.87 30.52 16.58
CA ILE A 135 -30.70 31.21 16.03
C ILE A 135 -29.56 30.96 16.99
N TRP A 136 -28.52 30.28 16.52
CA TRP A 136 -27.28 30.10 17.28
C TRP A 136 -26.47 31.40 17.19
N MET A 137 -26.17 32.04 18.33
CA MET A 137 -25.49 33.34 18.34
C MET A 137 -24.01 33.18 18.59
N THR A 138 -23.66 32.55 19.71
CA THR A 138 -22.27 32.32 20.14
C THR A 138 -22.16 30.91 20.68
N ASP A 139 -21.07 30.22 20.34
CA ASP A 139 -20.79 28.88 20.83
C ASP A 139 -19.29 28.68 20.90
N GLU A 140 -18.71 28.99 22.07
CA GLU A 140 -17.28 28.87 22.30
C GLU A 140 -16.79 27.42 22.19
N GLN A 141 -17.64 26.42 22.43
CA GLN A 141 -17.27 25.02 22.21
C GLN A 141 -17.07 24.73 20.72
N SER A 142 -18.03 25.15 19.88
CA SER A 142 -17.91 25.00 18.43
C SER A 142 -16.71 25.77 17.88
N GLU A 143 -16.44 26.97 18.41
CA GLU A 143 -15.28 27.77 18.02
C GLU A 143 -13.96 27.09 18.40
N ALA A 144 -13.87 26.49 19.59
CA ALA A 144 -12.70 25.72 20.02
C ALA A 144 -12.45 24.50 19.11
N LEU A 145 -13.51 23.80 18.70
CA LEU A 145 -13.40 22.69 17.74
C LEU A 145 -12.89 23.17 16.36
N CYS A 146 -13.45 24.27 15.84
CA CYS A 146 -12.97 24.88 14.59
C CYS A 146 -11.49 25.29 14.68
N THR A 147 -11.11 25.91 15.80
CA THR A 147 -9.73 26.37 16.06
C THR A 147 -8.75 25.19 16.10
N THR A 148 -9.17 24.05 16.65
CA THR A 148 -8.38 22.82 16.68
C THR A 148 -8.16 22.25 15.27
N LEU A 149 -9.19 22.29 14.42
CA LEU A 149 -9.12 21.73 13.06
C LEU A 149 -8.42 22.64 12.04
N TYR A 150 -8.46 23.96 12.25
CA TYR A 150 -7.98 24.93 11.27
C TYR A 150 -6.53 24.69 10.82
N PRO A 151 -5.55 24.48 11.73
CA PRO A 151 -4.17 24.20 11.33
C PRO A 151 -4.05 22.92 10.49
N MET A 152 -4.76 21.85 10.87
CA MET A 152 -4.70 20.56 10.17
C MET A 152 -5.20 20.67 8.72
N VAL A 153 -6.31 21.39 8.53
CA VAL A 153 -6.89 21.64 7.20
C VAL A 153 -5.95 22.53 6.37
N PHE A 154 -5.40 23.58 6.99
CA PHE A 154 -4.49 24.51 6.33
C PHE A 154 -3.21 23.80 5.84
N GLU A 155 -2.60 22.97 6.69
CA GLU A 155 -1.45 22.15 6.32
C GLU A 155 -1.75 21.22 5.15
N ALA A 156 -2.84 20.46 5.22
CA ALA A 156 -3.21 19.52 4.15
C ALA A 156 -3.48 20.23 2.81
N GLU A 157 -4.12 21.40 2.84
CA GLU A 157 -4.31 22.23 1.65
C GLU A 157 -2.97 22.70 1.06
N ASN A 158 -2.02 23.13 1.89
CA ASN A 158 -0.71 23.57 1.43
C ASN A 158 0.14 22.41 0.87
N GLU A 159 0.20 21.28 1.57
CA GLU A 159 0.87 20.06 1.08
C GLU A 159 0.33 19.65 -0.28
N MET A 160 -1.00 19.72 -0.47
CA MET A 160 -1.62 19.44 -1.75
C MET A 160 -1.16 20.43 -2.84
N ARG A 161 -1.11 21.72 -2.53
CA ARG A 161 -0.65 22.75 -3.49
C ARG A 161 0.80 22.54 -3.89
N VAL A 162 1.67 22.20 -2.93
CA VAL A 162 3.08 21.92 -3.18
C VAL A 162 3.23 20.74 -4.13
N LEU A 163 2.58 19.61 -3.83
CA LEU A 163 2.62 18.42 -4.68
C LEU A 163 2.14 18.73 -6.10
N VAL A 164 0.97 19.36 -6.24
CA VAL A 164 0.39 19.67 -7.54
C VAL A 164 1.29 20.61 -8.35
N ASN A 165 1.85 21.62 -7.70
CA ASN A 165 2.77 22.55 -8.36
C ASN A 165 4.04 21.85 -8.85
N LYS A 166 4.65 21.04 -7.98
CA LYS A 166 5.85 20.24 -8.28
C LYS A 166 5.64 19.33 -9.49
N VAL A 167 4.54 18.57 -9.49
CA VAL A 167 4.20 17.64 -10.59
C VAL A 167 3.95 18.41 -11.90
N LEU A 168 3.17 19.49 -11.88
CA LEU A 168 2.87 20.27 -13.10
C LEU A 168 4.12 20.92 -13.68
N ILE A 169 5.01 21.48 -12.83
CA ILE A 169 6.24 22.11 -13.28
C ILE A 169 7.17 21.08 -13.93
N CYS A 170 7.31 19.89 -13.33
CA CYS A 170 8.15 18.83 -13.89
C CYS A 170 7.66 18.38 -15.28
N HIS A 171 6.36 18.13 -15.43
CA HIS A 171 5.80 17.55 -16.66
C HIS A 171 5.46 18.57 -17.76
N ILE A 172 5.12 19.82 -17.40
CA ILE A 172 4.64 20.84 -18.35
C ILE A 172 5.54 22.09 -18.39
N GLY A 173 6.25 22.37 -17.30
CA GLY A 173 7.08 23.56 -17.10
C GLY A 173 6.41 24.67 -16.28
N VAL A 174 7.20 25.67 -15.90
CA VAL A 174 6.78 26.78 -15.01
C VAL A 174 5.58 27.57 -15.54
N ASP A 175 5.49 27.79 -16.84
CA ASP A 175 4.38 28.52 -17.48
C ASP A 175 3.19 27.61 -17.85
N TRP A 176 2.93 26.53 -17.07
CA TRP A 176 1.85 25.58 -17.36
C TRP A 176 0.48 26.26 -17.46
N ILE A 177 0.21 27.29 -16.66
CA ILE A 177 -1.07 28.02 -16.67
C ILE A 177 -1.30 28.82 -17.95
N LYS A 178 -0.23 29.18 -18.68
CA LYS A 178 -0.30 29.93 -19.94
C LYS A 178 -0.47 29.02 -21.16
N LYS A 179 -0.53 27.70 -20.98
CA LYS A 179 -0.69 26.74 -22.08
C LYS A 179 -2.11 26.80 -22.66
N ILE A 180 -2.24 26.48 -23.95
CA ILE A 180 -3.53 26.48 -24.65
C ILE A 180 -4.46 25.45 -24.02
N GLY A 181 -5.65 25.89 -23.60
CA GLY A 181 -6.61 25.10 -22.82
C GLY A 181 -6.72 25.53 -21.35
N MET A 182 -5.79 26.37 -20.86
CA MET A 182 -5.80 26.89 -19.49
C MET A 182 -6.32 28.33 -19.38
N GLU A 183 -6.79 28.94 -20.49
CA GLU A 183 -7.11 30.37 -20.58
C GLU A 183 -8.16 30.82 -19.54
N LYS A 184 -9.12 29.94 -19.21
CA LYS A 184 -10.12 30.17 -18.14
C LYS A 184 -9.45 30.36 -16.78
N TYR A 185 -8.48 29.51 -16.46
CA TYR A 185 -7.83 29.49 -15.15
C TYR A 185 -6.84 30.65 -15.03
N ASP A 186 -6.09 30.93 -16.09
CA ASP A 186 -5.18 32.09 -16.19
C ASP A 186 -5.94 33.41 -15.97
N SER A 187 -7.08 33.58 -16.64
CA SER A 187 -7.94 34.76 -16.45
C SER A 187 -8.50 34.88 -15.03
N SER A 188 -8.80 33.76 -14.37
CA SER A 188 -9.26 33.76 -12.98
C SER A 188 -8.14 34.14 -12.02
N TYR A 189 -6.95 33.59 -12.24
CA TYR A 189 -5.73 33.89 -11.50
C TYR A 189 -5.41 35.40 -11.53
N GLU A 190 -5.34 35.99 -12.73
CA GLU A 190 -5.03 37.41 -12.94
C GLU A 190 -6.00 38.38 -12.23
N ASN A 191 -7.23 37.94 -11.98
CA ASN A 191 -8.21 38.73 -11.24
C ASN A 191 -8.00 38.65 -9.72
N LEU A 192 -7.67 37.47 -9.19
CA LEU A 192 -7.56 37.23 -7.74
C LEU A 192 -6.20 37.68 -7.19
N VAL A 193 -5.14 37.56 -7.99
CA VAL A 193 -3.77 37.84 -7.57
C VAL A 193 -3.54 39.32 -7.17
N LYS A 194 -4.31 40.24 -7.77
CA LYS A 194 -4.19 41.69 -7.54
C LYS A 194 -4.45 42.06 -6.08
N ASP A 195 -5.46 41.46 -5.46
CA ASP A 195 -5.76 41.72 -4.04
C ASP A 195 -4.72 41.09 -3.11
N PHE A 196 -4.21 39.90 -3.45
CA PHE A 196 -3.17 39.23 -2.68
C PHE A 196 -1.88 40.05 -2.63
N ARG A 197 -1.38 40.49 -3.80
CA ARG A 197 -0.17 41.33 -3.91
C ARG A 197 -0.34 42.69 -3.22
N ARG A 198 -1.56 43.24 -3.21
CA ARG A 198 -1.86 44.51 -2.50
C ARG A 198 -1.71 44.36 -0.99
N ILE A 199 -2.16 43.24 -0.41
CA ILE A 199 -2.15 43.03 1.04
C ILE A 199 -0.73 42.73 1.54
N SER A 200 0.04 41.93 0.79
CA SER A 200 1.35 41.44 1.22
C SER A 200 2.45 41.72 0.19
N PRO A 201 2.84 43.00 -0.01
CA PRO A 201 3.80 43.39 -1.05
C PRO A 201 5.22 42.84 -0.82
N GLN A 202 5.56 42.40 0.40
CA GLN A 202 6.88 41.84 0.72
C GLN A 202 7.17 40.51 0.02
N TYR A 203 6.15 39.82 -0.49
CA TYR A 203 6.28 38.57 -1.23
C TYR A 203 6.26 38.78 -2.76
N GLU A 204 6.55 40.01 -3.23
CA GLU A 204 6.74 40.26 -4.65
C GLU A 204 7.82 39.33 -5.22
N GLY A 205 7.51 38.67 -6.35
CA GLY A 205 8.39 37.70 -7.01
C GLY A 205 8.17 36.24 -6.58
N VAL A 206 7.32 35.96 -5.58
CA VAL A 206 6.87 34.60 -5.26
C VAL A 206 5.81 34.15 -6.27
N ASP A 207 5.88 32.90 -6.75
CA ASP A 207 4.81 32.32 -7.55
C ASP A 207 3.53 32.20 -6.72
N ASP A 208 2.52 32.97 -7.11
CA ASP A 208 1.23 33.09 -6.44
C ASP A 208 0.09 32.41 -7.20
N THR A 209 0.43 31.57 -8.19
CA THR A 209 -0.52 30.89 -9.06
C THR A 209 -1.49 30.04 -8.25
N PHE A 210 -0.98 29.11 -7.44
CA PHE A 210 -1.86 28.31 -6.59
C PHE A 210 -2.37 29.07 -5.39
N PHE A 211 -1.63 30.01 -4.80
CA PHE A 211 -2.09 30.77 -3.63
C PHE A 211 -3.37 31.57 -3.90
N SER A 212 -3.54 32.06 -5.12
CA SER A 212 -4.74 32.81 -5.53
C SER A 212 -5.87 31.93 -6.05
N MET A 213 -5.65 30.63 -6.27
CA MET A 213 -6.68 29.68 -6.71
C MET A 213 -7.36 28.96 -5.55
N THR A 214 -8.66 28.70 -5.67
CA THR A 214 -9.37 27.84 -4.73
C THR A 214 -9.00 26.36 -4.94
N LEU A 215 -9.17 25.55 -3.89
CA LEU A 215 -8.98 24.10 -4.00
C LEU A 215 -9.87 23.49 -5.09
N GLU A 216 -11.12 23.92 -5.20
CA GLU A 216 -12.06 23.47 -6.25
C GLU A 216 -11.48 23.70 -7.64
N THR A 217 -10.88 24.87 -7.87
CA THR A 217 -10.27 25.24 -9.14
C THR A 217 -9.05 24.36 -9.43
N MET A 218 -8.20 24.14 -8.43
CA MET A 218 -7.05 23.25 -8.54
C MET A 218 -7.46 21.81 -8.89
N ILE A 219 -8.49 21.27 -8.23
CA ILE A 219 -9.02 19.93 -8.55
C ILE A 219 -9.65 19.89 -9.93
N GLU A 220 -10.32 20.97 -10.36
CA GLU A 220 -10.84 21.08 -11.72
C GLU A 220 -9.71 21.00 -12.75
N ILE A 221 -8.59 21.69 -12.52
CA ILE A 221 -7.39 21.63 -13.37
C ILE A 221 -6.84 20.20 -13.42
N ILE A 222 -6.64 19.57 -12.26
CA ILE A 222 -6.11 18.20 -12.17
C ILE A 222 -6.99 17.20 -12.93
N LYS A 223 -8.32 17.26 -12.72
CA LYS A 223 -9.23 16.23 -13.25
C LYS A 223 -9.73 16.48 -14.67
N LYS A 224 -9.77 17.74 -15.11
CA LYS A 224 -10.42 18.15 -16.37
C LYS A 224 -9.52 19.00 -17.26
N GLY A 225 -8.37 19.43 -16.76
CA GLY A 225 -7.44 20.25 -17.52
C GLY A 225 -6.93 19.49 -18.74
N LYS A 226 -6.98 20.17 -19.89
CA LYS A 226 -6.47 19.64 -21.16
C LYS A 226 -5.63 20.71 -21.81
N ILE A 227 -4.41 20.34 -22.18
CA ILE A 227 -3.53 21.16 -23.00
C ILE A 227 -3.70 20.71 -24.45
N TYR A 228 -3.92 21.67 -25.33
CA TYR A 228 -4.15 21.43 -26.74
C TYR A 228 -2.92 21.79 -27.58
N ASP A 229 -2.81 21.16 -28.76
CA ASP A 229 -1.83 21.55 -29.76
C ASP A 229 -2.05 23.01 -30.22
N GLU A 230 -0.94 23.70 -30.50
CA GLU A 230 -0.95 25.08 -31.00
C GLU A 230 -1.58 25.19 -32.39
N ASN A 231 -1.43 24.15 -33.20
CA ASN A 231 -1.95 24.10 -34.56
C ASN A 231 -3.27 23.34 -34.63
N ILE A 232 -4.25 23.93 -35.30
CA ILE A 232 -5.54 23.29 -35.59
C ILE A 232 -5.57 22.93 -37.07
N ALA A 233 -5.71 21.63 -37.37
CA ALA A 233 -5.92 21.18 -38.75
C ALA A 233 -7.36 21.53 -39.18
N ILE A 234 -7.49 22.37 -40.20
CA ILE A 234 -8.79 22.78 -40.77
C ILE A 234 -8.91 22.19 -42.17
N SER A 235 -9.90 21.30 -42.35
CA SER A 235 -10.23 20.76 -43.68
C SER A 235 -11.08 21.74 -44.50
N SER A 236 -11.25 21.46 -45.79
CA SER A 236 -12.14 22.24 -46.66
C SER A 236 -13.61 22.23 -46.19
N ALA A 237 -14.08 21.12 -45.61
CA ALA A 237 -15.40 21.02 -45.01
C ALA A 237 -15.54 21.89 -43.75
N ASP A 238 -14.49 21.96 -42.93
CA ASP A 238 -14.46 22.80 -41.73
C ASP A 238 -14.48 24.29 -42.08
N TRP A 239 -13.81 24.68 -43.17
CA TRP A 239 -13.87 26.04 -43.71
C TRP A 239 -15.29 26.45 -44.12
N ASN A 240 -16.03 25.58 -44.79
CA ASN A 240 -17.42 25.84 -45.15
C ASN A 240 -18.30 25.99 -43.89
N ALA A 241 -18.13 25.10 -42.90
CA ALA A 241 -18.85 25.18 -41.64
C ALA A 241 -18.51 26.45 -40.83
N LEU A 242 -17.26 26.89 -40.85
CA LEU A 242 -16.82 28.15 -40.23
C LEU A 242 -17.45 29.36 -40.92
N ASN A 243 -17.50 29.38 -42.26
CA ASN A 243 -18.15 30.45 -43.02
C ASN A 243 -19.65 30.55 -42.74
N GLU A 244 -20.34 29.42 -42.60
CA GLU A 244 -21.76 29.41 -42.18
C GLU A 244 -21.95 29.95 -40.75
N LYS A 245 -21.03 29.62 -39.84
CA LYS A 245 -21.09 30.04 -38.44
C LYS A 245 -20.68 31.49 -38.23
N LYS A 246 -19.81 32.03 -39.07
CA LYS A 246 -19.40 33.44 -39.09
C LYS A 246 -20.59 34.38 -39.16
N ASN A 247 -21.63 33.99 -39.90
CA ASN A 247 -22.86 34.78 -40.05
C ASN A 247 -23.82 34.67 -38.85
N LYS A 248 -23.53 33.81 -37.86
CA LYS A 248 -24.36 33.60 -36.66
C LYS A 248 -23.86 34.41 -35.47
N SER A 249 -22.62 34.16 -35.02
CA SER A 249 -21.98 34.90 -33.92
C SER A 249 -20.49 34.55 -33.79
N ALA A 250 -19.72 35.41 -33.12
CA ALA A 250 -18.33 35.13 -32.77
C ALA A 250 -18.19 33.87 -31.89
N ASP A 251 -19.09 33.68 -30.92
CA ASP A 251 -19.10 32.51 -30.04
C ASP A 251 -19.37 31.20 -30.80
N ALA A 252 -20.22 31.24 -31.83
CA ALA A 252 -20.49 30.06 -32.65
C ALA A 252 -19.27 29.61 -33.46
N VAL A 253 -18.43 30.57 -33.88
CA VAL A 253 -17.15 30.32 -34.55
C VAL A 253 -16.12 29.80 -33.55
N LEU A 254 -15.93 30.50 -32.42
CA LEU A 254 -15.01 30.11 -31.35
C LEU A 254 -15.29 28.70 -30.84
N GLY A 255 -16.56 28.40 -30.51
CA GLY A 255 -16.97 27.08 -30.04
C GLY A 255 -16.80 25.97 -31.08
N TYR A 256 -16.78 26.28 -32.38
CA TYR A 256 -16.45 25.30 -33.42
C TYR A 256 -14.94 25.06 -33.51
N ILE A 257 -14.12 26.12 -33.48
CA ILE A 257 -12.66 26.03 -33.48
C ILE A 257 -12.17 25.26 -32.25
N GLN A 258 -12.73 25.53 -31.07
CA GLN A 258 -12.38 24.82 -29.82
C GLN A 258 -12.63 23.32 -29.92
N LYS A 259 -13.72 22.89 -30.56
CA LYS A 259 -14.04 21.46 -30.76
C LYS A 259 -13.07 20.73 -31.70
N LYS A 260 -12.30 21.47 -32.50
CA LYS A 260 -11.32 20.93 -33.45
C LYS A 260 -9.91 20.86 -32.88
N ARG A 261 -9.68 21.44 -31.70
CA ARG A 261 -8.39 21.34 -31.02
C ARG A 261 -8.09 19.88 -30.68
N LYS A 262 -6.88 19.44 -31.00
CA LYS A 262 -6.38 18.11 -30.61
C LYS A 262 -5.79 18.21 -29.21
N VAL A 263 -6.17 17.29 -28.34
CA VAL A 263 -5.59 17.19 -26.98
C VAL A 263 -4.16 16.69 -27.12
N LYS A 264 -3.21 17.48 -26.62
CA LYS A 264 -1.79 17.15 -26.55
C LYS A 264 -1.46 16.47 -25.23
N VAL A 265 -2.01 16.99 -24.13
CA VAL A 265 -1.86 16.43 -22.78
C VAL A 265 -3.20 16.53 -22.05
N ASP A 266 -3.68 15.42 -21.54
CA ASP A 266 -4.79 15.31 -20.59
C ASP A 266 -4.17 15.24 -19.17
N ILE A 267 -4.33 16.32 -18.38
CA ILE A 267 -3.61 16.48 -17.11
C ILE A 267 -3.89 15.32 -16.14
N TRP A 268 -5.10 14.76 -16.16
CA TRP A 268 -5.39 13.61 -15.32
C TRP A 268 -4.70 12.36 -15.86
N LYS A 269 -5.06 11.94 -17.08
CA LYS A 269 -4.68 10.64 -17.61
C LYS A 269 -3.19 10.51 -17.87
N ASP A 270 -2.57 11.57 -18.38
CA ASP A 270 -1.19 11.53 -18.84
C ASP A 270 -0.19 11.86 -17.71
N ILE A 271 -0.63 12.47 -16.61
CA ILE A 271 0.26 12.94 -15.53
C ILE A 271 -0.19 12.40 -14.17
N PHE A 272 -1.39 12.73 -13.69
CA PHE A 272 -1.74 12.53 -12.28
C PHE A 272 -2.31 11.14 -11.92
N GLU A 273 -2.88 10.42 -12.88
CA GLU A 273 -3.55 9.13 -12.67
C GLU A 273 -2.61 8.07 -12.04
N GLN A 274 -1.32 8.09 -12.38
CA GLN A 274 -0.32 7.15 -11.85
C GLN A 274 0.05 7.39 -10.37
N TYR A 275 -0.04 8.64 -9.89
CA TYR A 275 0.35 8.99 -8.52
C TYR A 275 -0.81 8.86 -7.54
N PHE A 276 -2.04 9.17 -7.98
CA PHE A 276 -3.19 9.26 -7.10
C PHE A 276 -4.08 8.02 -7.15
N ASN A 277 -4.16 7.32 -6.01
CA ASN A 277 -5.03 6.15 -5.84
C ASN A 277 -6.13 6.37 -4.79
N PHE A 278 -6.69 7.58 -4.69
CA PHE A 278 -7.72 7.88 -3.68
C PHE A 278 -9.12 7.99 -4.29
N GLU A 279 -10.14 7.64 -3.50
CA GLU A 279 -11.53 7.80 -3.89
C GLU A 279 -11.88 9.27 -4.10
N SER A 280 -12.52 9.61 -5.22
CA SER A 280 -12.91 10.99 -5.54
C SER A 280 -13.79 11.67 -4.46
N SER A 281 -14.46 10.89 -3.62
CA SER A 281 -15.21 11.33 -2.44
C SER A 281 -14.32 12.06 -1.42
N VAL A 282 -13.10 11.57 -1.15
CA VAL A 282 -12.22 12.07 -0.08
C VAL A 282 -11.88 13.54 -0.28
N ILE A 283 -11.47 13.93 -1.48
CA ILE A 283 -11.21 15.33 -1.84
C ILE A 283 -12.48 16.17 -1.79
N THR A 284 -13.58 15.63 -2.32
CA THR A 284 -14.84 16.37 -2.38
C THR A 284 -15.34 16.70 -0.98
N ASP A 285 -15.20 15.77 -0.05
CA ASP A 285 -15.55 15.95 1.34
C ASP A 285 -14.54 16.83 2.07
N PHE A 286 -13.23 16.73 1.78
CA PHE A 286 -12.22 17.65 2.31
C PHE A 286 -12.53 19.09 1.95
N ILE A 287 -12.86 19.39 0.69
CA ILE A 287 -13.24 20.73 0.24
C ILE A 287 -14.45 21.25 1.02
N LYS A 288 -15.51 20.42 1.17
CA LYS A 288 -16.70 20.80 1.93
C LYS A 288 -16.37 21.07 3.40
N ASN A 289 -15.56 20.21 4.01
CA ASN A 289 -15.13 20.30 5.40
C ASN A 289 -14.29 21.56 5.61
N ARG A 290 -13.30 21.81 4.75
CA ARG A 290 -12.46 23.02 4.76
C ARG A 290 -13.31 24.28 4.66
N ASN A 291 -14.28 24.33 3.75
CA ASN A 291 -15.21 25.46 3.64
C ASN A 291 -16.14 25.59 4.86
N HIS A 292 -16.45 24.48 5.54
CA HIS A 292 -17.19 24.49 6.80
C HIS A 292 -16.38 25.16 7.92
N ILE A 293 -15.10 24.81 8.04
CA ILE A 293 -14.17 25.39 9.02
C ILE A 293 -13.88 26.87 8.71
N ALA A 294 -13.52 27.20 7.46
CA ALA A 294 -13.13 28.56 7.06
C ALA A 294 -14.27 29.59 7.23
N HIS A 295 -15.53 29.13 7.23
CA HIS A 295 -16.70 29.97 7.45
C HIS A 295 -17.26 29.88 8.88
N ASN A 296 -16.51 29.31 9.82
CA ASN A 296 -16.87 29.18 11.25
C ASN A 296 -18.28 28.60 11.45
N LYS A 297 -18.66 27.60 10.64
CA LYS A 297 -19.97 26.95 10.78
C LYS A 297 -19.96 26.03 12.00
N LEU A 298 -21.15 25.83 12.59
CA LEU A 298 -21.30 25.04 13.82
C LEU A 298 -20.74 23.62 13.70
N LEU A 299 -20.05 23.18 14.74
CA LEU A 299 -19.50 21.85 14.91
C LEU A 299 -19.93 21.25 16.23
N ASN A 300 -19.97 19.92 16.22
CA ASN A 300 -20.00 19.10 17.42
C ASN A 300 -18.81 18.14 17.39
N TRP A 301 -18.58 17.46 18.51
CA TRP A 301 -17.46 16.55 18.68
C TRP A 301 -17.41 15.48 17.58
N ILE A 302 -18.54 14.84 17.27
CA ILE A 302 -18.63 13.79 16.26
C ILE A 302 -18.24 14.31 14.87
N SER A 303 -18.73 15.49 14.49
CA SER A 303 -18.39 16.11 13.21
C SER A 303 -16.92 16.50 13.16
N MET A 304 -16.36 16.99 14.28
CA MET A 304 -14.93 17.29 14.39
C MET A 304 -14.08 16.05 14.13
N GLN A 305 -14.39 14.91 14.76
CA GLN A 305 -13.65 13.66 14.56
C GLN A 305 -13.73 13.17 13.10
N LYS A 306 -14.90 13.27 12.46
CA LYS A 306 -15.06 12.90 11.04
C LYS A 306 -14.24 13.80 10.11
N ILE A 307 -14.23 15.11 10.36
CA ILE A 307 -13.41 16.05 9.58
C ILE A 307 -11.93 15.71 9.78
N LYS A 308 -11.50 15.51 11.03
CA LYS A 308 -10.12 15.12 11.35
C LYS A 308 -9.68 13.88 10.58
N GLN A 309 -10.48 12.81 10.61
CA GLN A 309 -10.19 11.56 9.88
C GLN A 309 -10.08 11.80 8.36
N ASN A 310 -10.97 12.61 7.79
CA ASN A 310 -10.92 12.95 6.37
C ASN A 310 -9.66 13.75 6.00
N VAL A 311 -9.21 14.67 6.86
CA VAL A 311 -7.97 15.43 6.69
C VAL A 311 -6.75 14.49 6.75
N GLU A 312 -6.66 13.65 7.77
CA GLU A 312 -5.55 12.69 7.95
C GLU A 312 -5.47 11.70 6.78
N LEU A 313 -6.62 11.23 6.29
CA LEU A 313 -6.68 10.37 5.11
C LEU A 313 -6.21 11.08 3.85
N LEU A 314 -6.57 12.35 3.65
CA LEU A 314 -6.07 13.11 2.50
C LEU A 314 -4.54 13.32 2.59
N LYS A 315 -4.02 13.65 3.79
CA LYS A 315 -2.57 13.80 4.01
C LYS A 315 -1.80 12.52 3.67
N SER A 316 -2.32 11.34 4.07
CA SER A 316 -1.68 10.07 3.74
C SER A 316 -1.62 9.82 2.24
N TYR A 317 -2.68 10.17 1.50
CA TYR A 317 -2.68 10.08 0.04
C TYR A 317 -1.71 11.05 -0.63
N ILE A 318 -1.61 12.28 -0.14
CA ILE A 318 -0.65 13.27 -0.64
C ILE A 318 0.78 12.73 -0.44
N LYS A 319 1.10 12.19 0.74
CA LYS A 319 2.41 11.62 1.04
C LYS A 319 2.76 10.44 0.12
N ILE A 320 1.83 9.52 -0.12
CA ILE A 320 2.05 8.39 -1.02
C ILE A 320 2.25 8.88 -2.45
N ALA A 321 1.46 9.85 -2.90
CA ALA A 321 1.59 10.41 -4.25
C ALA A 321 2.92 11.14 -4.45
N ASP A 322 3.37 11.90 -3.44
CA ASP A 322 4.66 12.60 -3.46
C ASP A 322 5.83 11.61 -3.49
N GLN A 323 5.78 10.54 -2.69
CA GLN A 323 6.79 9.48 -2.71
C GLN A 323 6.84 8.78 -4.08
N LYS A 324 5.69 8.40 -4.63
CA LYS A 324 5.64 7.79 -5.97
C LYS A 324 6.22 8.70 -7.05
N PHE A 325 5.96 10.00 -6.96
CA PHE A 325 6.51 10.97 -7.88
C PHE A 325 8.04 11.03 -7.78
N GLU A 326 8.59 11.13 -6.57
CA GLU A 326 10.05 11.15 -6.34
C GLU A 326 10.75 9.85 -6.78
N GLU A 327 10.09 8.70 -6.65
CA GLU A 327 10.64 7.40 -7.06
C GLU A 327 10.61 7.17 -8.58
N SER A 328 9.66 7.80 -9.28
CA SER A 328 9.47 7.59 -10.73
C SER A 328 10.19 8.63 -11.58
N ASP A 329 10.24 9.88 -11.12
CA ASP A 329 10.84 11.01 -11.83
C ASP A 329 12.13 11.45 -11.11
N LEU A 330 13.12 10.55 -11.02
CA LEU A 330 14.43 10.86 -10.43
C LEU A 330 15.13 11.95 -11.23
N SER A 331 15.66 12.94 -10.51
CA SER A 331 16.53 13.97 -11.09
C SER A 331 17.82 13.36 -11.66
N GLU A 332 18.42 14.04 -12.65
CA GLU A 332 19.71 13.63 -13.21
C GLU A 332 20.78 13.58 -12.10
N GLU A 333 20.76 14.50 -11.15
CA GLU A 333 21.67 14.55 -10.01
C GLU A 333 21.50 13.35 -9.07
N GLN A 334 20.26 12.92 -8.81
CA GLN A 334 19.98 11.70 -8.04
C GLN A 334 20.48 10.46 -8.79
N TYR A 335 20.25 10.38 -10.10
CA TYR A 335 20.76 9.27 -10.91
C TYR A 335 22.29 9.22 -10.89
N MET A 336 22.96 10.36 -11.05
CA MET A 336 24.41 10.46 -10.95
C MET A 336 24.92 10.03 -9.56
N THR A 337 24.21 10.41 -8.50
CA THR A 337 24.58 10.02 -7.13
C THR A 337 24.49 8.51 -6.93
N ILE A 338 23.39 7.89 -7.37
CA ILE A 338 23.20 6.43 -7.30
C ILE A 338 24.28 5.71 -8.11
N ASN A 339 24.55 6.18 -9.33
CA ASN A 339 25.56 5.56 -10.19
C ASN A 339 26.97 5.68 -9.57
N ALA A 340 27.32 6.83 -9.00
CA ALA A 340 28.61 7.02 -8.32
C ALA A 340 28.75 6.11 -7.08
N GLN A 341 27.66 5.89 -6.33
CA GLN A 341 27.66 4.94 -5.21
C GLN A 341 27.87 3.50 -5.68
N GLN A 342 27.14 3.07 -6.72
CA GLN A 342 27.29 1.73 -7.29
C GLN A 342 28.65 1.49 -7.93
N GLU A 343 29.27 2.52 -8.51
CA GLU A 343 30.64 2.44 -9.02
C GLU A 343 31.65 2.28 -7.88
N ALA A 344 31.54 3.09 -6.82
CA ALA A 344 32.38 2.97 -5.64
C ALA A 344 32.25 1.60 -4.94
N GLU A 345 31.04 1.05 -4.84
CA GLU A 345 30.81 -0.29 -4.29
C GLU A 345 31.49 -1.38 -5.13
N ARG A 346 31.35 -1.31 -6.47
CA ARG A 346 32.01 -2.24 -7.39
C ARG A 346 33.53 -2.12 -7.36
N GLU A 347 34.07 -0.92 -7.24
CA GLU A 347 35.52 -0.72 -7.10
C GLU A 347 36.03 -1.30 -5.79
N ALA A 348 35.33 -1.07 -4.67
CA ALA A 348 35.69 -1.62 -3.38
C ALA A 348 35.60 -3.15 -3.34
N GLU A 349 34.66 -3.75 -4.07
CA GLU A 349 34.56 -5.21 -4.22
C GLU A 349 35.72 -5.79 -5.03
N LYS A 350 36.07 -5.18 -6.15
CA LYS A 350 37.24 -5.56 -6.95
C LYS A 350 38.55 -5.45 -6.15
N GLU A 351 38.68 -4.41 -5.32
CA GLU A 351 39.87 -4.24 -4.48
C GLU A 351 39.97 -5.34 -3.43
N ARG A 352 38.86 -5.73 -2.77
CA ARG A 352 38.84 -6.86 -1.84
C ARG A 352 39.19 -8.19 -2.51
N ASP A 353 38.58 -8.47 -3.66
CA ASP A 353 38.85 -9.67 -4.45
C ASP A 353 40.32 -9.74 -4.88
N TRP A 354 40.86 -8.61 -5.36
CA TRP A 354 42.28 -8.51 -5.71
C TRP A 354 43.19 -8.75 -4.50
N GLU A 355 42.89 -8.17 -3.33
CA GLU A 355 43.70 -8.40 -2.11
C GLU A 355 43.67 -9.86 -1.64
N GLU A 356 42.51 -10.52 -1.73
CA GLU A 356 42.33 -11.91 -1.31
C GLU A 356 43.03 -12.90 -2.25
N ASN A 357 43.02 -12.60 -3.56
CA ASN A 357 43.57 -13.48 -4.59
C ASN A 357 44.97 -13.10 -5.08
N TYR A 358 45.52 -11.96 -4.63
CA TYR A 358 46.83 -11.44 -5.03
C TYR A 358 47.94 -12.50 -5.06
N TRP A 359 48.05 -13.30 -4.00
CA TRP A 359 49.07 -14.35 -3.91
C TRP A 359 48.81 -15.50 -4.87
N ARG A 360 47.55 -15.91 -5.06
CA ARG A 360 47.16 -16.98 -5.98
C ARG A 360 47.46 -16.58 -7.43
N ASP A 361 47.04 -15.37 -7.83
CA ASP A 361 47.27 -14.82 -9.17
C ASP A 361 48.77 -14.72 -9.49
N ARG A 362 49.56 -14.18 -8.55
CA ARG A 362 51.00 -14.04 -8.74
C ARG A 362 51.71 -15.40 -8.87
N ILE A 363 51.31 -16.39 -8.07
CA ILE A 363 51.86 -17.75 -8.19
C ILE A 363 51.49 -18.35 -9.55
N GLN A 364 50.24 -18.21 -9.99
CA GLN A 364 49.79 -18.70 -11.28
C GLN A 364 50.49 -18.04 -12.46
N GLU A 365 50.65 -16.71 -12.46
CA GLU A 365 51.32 -15.96 -13.53
C GLU A 365 52.82 -16.31 -13.65
N GLU A 366 53.53 -16.45 -12.52
CA GLU A 366 54.99 -16.70 -12.53
C GLU A 366 55.34 -18.19 -12.70
N THR A 367 54.50 -19.11 -12.21
CA THR A 367 54.81 -20.55 -12.18
C THR A 367 53.92 -21.41 -13.08
N GLY A 368 52.75 -20.91 -13.48
CA GLY A 368 51.73 -21.65 -14.22
C GLY A 368 50.89 -22.59 -13.36
N ILE A 369 50.98 -22.52 -12.04
CA ILE A 369 50.20 -23.36 -11.10
C ILE A 369 48.90 -22.66 -10.74
N GLU A 370 47.79 -23.32 -11.05
CA GLU A 370 46.44 -22.83 -10.75
C GLU A 370 46.04 -23.23 -9.33
N ILE A 371 45.84 -22.24 -8.46
CA ILE A 371 45.35 -22.43 -7.08
C ILE A 371 43.90 -21.94 -7.06
N LEU A 372 42.96 -22.85 -6.84
CA LEU A 372 41.54 -22.55 -6.91
C LEU A 372 41.01 -22.12 -5.54
N THR A 373 40.08 -21.18 -5.53
CA THR A 373 39.23 -20.91 -4.36
C THR A 373 38.24 -22.07 -4.15
N SER A 374 37.59 -22.13 -2.98
CA SER A 374 36.55 -23.13 -2.73
C SER A 374 35.46 -23.13 -3.82
N ASP A 375 35.07 -21.95 -4.31
CA ASP A 375 34.13 -21.78 -5.43
C ASP A 375 34.67 -22.35 -6.74
N GLY A 376 35.95 -22.10 -7.05
CA GLY A 376 36.59 -22.66 -8.25
C GLY A 376 36.70 -24.18 -8.21
N VAL A 377 36.98 -24.76 -7.03
CA VAL A 377 36.97 -26.22 -6.85
C VAL A 377 35.56 -26.79 -7.00
N LEU A 378 34.55 -26.11 -6.45
CA LEU A 378 33.15 -26.51 -6.61
C LEU A 378 32.71 -26.50 -8.09
N GLU A 379 33.09 -25.48 -8.85
CA GLU A 379 32.82 -25.41 -10.29
C GLU A 379 33.42 -26.61 -11.02
N LYS A 380 34.69 -26.94 -10.72
CA LYS A 380 35.39 -28.10 -11.31
C LYS A 380 34.75 -29.43 -10.95
N PHE A 381 34.27 -29.60 -9.72
CA PHE A 381 33.50 -30.79 -9.33
C PHE A 381 32.15 -30.84 -10.05
N ASN A 382 31.44 -29.72 -10.16
CA ASN A 382 30.17 -29.66 -10.88
C ASN A 382 30.32 -30.01 -12.37
N GLU A 383 31.39 -29.58 -13.03
CA GLU A 383 31.69 -29.99 -14.41
C GLU A 383 31.76 -31.52 -14.55
N LEU A 384 32.48 -32.20 -13.66
CA LEU A 384 32.59 -33.67 -13.67
C LEU A 384 31.26 -34.37 -13.36
N LEU A 385 30.46 -33.80 -12.46
CA LEU A 385 29.13 -34.32 -12.13
C LEU A 385 28.12 -34.13 -13.27
N ASP A 386 28.22 -33.02 -14.00
CA ASP A 386 27.44 -32.73 -15.20
C ASP A 386 27.82 -33.69 -16.33
N GLU A 387 29.10 -33.99 -16.51
CA GLU A 387 29.58 -35.02 -17.44
C GLU A 387 29.02 -36.41 -17.07
N LEU A 388 29.15 -36.83 -15.81
CA LEU A 388 28.60 -38.09 -15.31
C LEU A 388 27.09 -38.20 -15.56
N TYR A 389 26.32 -37.15 -15.23
CA TYR A 389 24.88 -37.13 -15.46
C TYR A 389 24.56 -37.23 -16.95
N THR A 390 25.23 -36.45 -17.79
CA THR A 390 24.98 -36.41 -19.23
C THR A 390 25.20 -37.77 -19.87
N GLU A 391 26.30 -38.46 -19.51
CA GLU A 391 26.58 -39.80 -20.02
C GLU A 391 25.52 -40.83 -19.60
N ILE A 392 25.09 -40.82 -18.34
CA ILE A 392 24.05 -41.73 -17.84
C ILE A 392 22.68 -41.38 -18.47
N TYR A 393 22.38 -40.09 -18.61
CA TYR A 393 21.16 -39.62 -19.23
C TYR A 393 21.08 -40.06 -20.69
N ASP A 394 22.14 -39.91 -21.48
CA ASP A 394 22.17 -40.34 -22.87
C ASP A 394 21.93 -41.85 -23.03
N GLU A 395 22.46 -42.66 -22.11
CA GLU A 395 22.25 -44.11 -22.09
C GLU A 395 20.81 -44.51 -21.67
N LEU A 396 20.18 -43.76 -20.75
CA LEU A 396 18.88 -44.11 -20.18
C LEU A 396 17.68 -43.39 -20.80
N TYR A 397 17.87 -42.24 -21.46
CA TYR A 397 16.78 -41.37 -21.93
C TYR A 397 15.82 -42.08 -22.90
N PHE A 398 16.36 -42.91 -23.79
CA PHE A 398 15.58 -43.72 -24.72
C PHE A 398 15.32 -45.15 -24.22
N ASN A 399 15.72 -45.49 -22.99
CA ASN A 399 15.55 -46.83 -22.46
C ASN A 399 14.14 -46.98 -21.84
N PRO A 400 13.22 -47.74 -22.47
CA PRO A 400 11.84 -47.85 -21.97
C PRO A 400 11.72 -48.56 -20.62
N CYS A 401 12.77 -49.23 -20.14
CA CYS A 401 12.75 -49.97 -18.88
C CYS A 401 12.91 -49.07 -17.64
N PHE A 402 13.50 -47.89 -17.80
CA PHE A 402 13.86 -47.01 -16.69
C PHE A 402 13.44 -45.56 -16.97
N SER A 403 13.34 -44.76 -15.92
CA SER A 403 13.17 -43.32 -16.01
C SER A 403 14.26 -42.65 -15.20
N ILE A 404 14.96 -41.70 -15.81
CA ILE A 404 15.92 -40.84 -15.13
C ILE A 404 15.28 -39.49 -14.81
N GLY A 405 15.48 -39.01 -13.58
CA GLY A 405 15.01 -37.70 -13.13
C GLY A 405 15.86 -36.55 -13.70
N GLN A 406 15.39 -35.32 -13.47
CA GLN A 406 16.20 -34.13 -13.71
C GLN A 406 17.44 -34.12 -12.81
N GLN A 407 18.52 -33.51 -13.30
CA GLN A 407 19.66 -33.15 -12.48
C GLN A 407 19.32 -32.01 -11.53
N TYR A 408 19.84 -32.08 -10.31
CA TYR A 408 19.78 -31.03 -9.31
C TYR A 408 21.17 -30.40 -9.16
N ALA A 409 21.21 -29.07 -9.03
CA ALA A 409 22.46 -28.36 -8.80
C ALA A 409 23.04 -28.69 -7.42
N ILE A 410 24.35 -28.93 -7.36
CA ILE A 410 25.08 -29.13 -6.11
C ILE A 410 25.67 -27.78 -5.67
N GLU A 411 25.33 -27.37 -4.46
CA GLU A 411 25.79 -26.11 -3.85
C GLU A 411 26.78 -26.38 -2.72
N GLU A 412 27.53 -25.37 -2.28
CA GLU A 412 28.43 -25.47 -1.11
C GLU A 412 27.63 -25.68 0.19
N LYS A 413 27.38 -26.94 0.54
CA LYS A 413 26.69 -27.36 1.77
C LYS A 413 27.41 -28.55 2.38
N THR A 414 27.52 -28.54 3.71
CA THR A 414 28.09 -29.66 4.48
C THR A 414 27.18 -30.89 4.56
N THR A 415 25.95 -30.77 4.05
CA THR A 415 24.98 -31.86 4.01
C THR A 415 25.01 -32.54 2.65
N GLU A 416 24.79 -33.85 2.65
CA GLU A 416 24.59 -34.62 1.43
C GLU A 416 23.43 -34.08 0.58
N GLN A 417 23.63 -34.03 -0.73
CA GLN A 417 22.70 -33.48 -1.72
C GLN A 417 22.39 -34.54 -2.79
N ILE A 418 21.16 -34.60 -3.28
CA ILE A 418 20.78 -35.51 -4.36
C ILE A 418 21.19 -34.87 -5.68
N LEU A 419 21.92 -35.60 -6.53
CA LEU A 419 22.28 -35.17 -7.88
C LEU A 419 21.20 -35.55 -8.90
N PHE A 420 20.76 -36.81 -8.91
CA PHE A 420 19.64 -37.28 -9.72
C PHE A 420 19.06 -38.59 -9.17
N LYS A 421 17.95 -39.05 -9.76
CA LYS A 421 17.29 -40.31 -9.40
C LYS A 421 17.06 -41.19 -10.61
N VAL A 422 17.08 -42.50 -10.42
CA VAL A 422 16.72 -43.49 -11.45
C VAL A 422 15.67 -44.45 -10.91
N GLN A 423 14.59 -44.63 -11.67
CA GLN A 423 13.45 -45.45 -11.29
C GLN A 423 13.19 -46.56 -12.32
N SER A 424 12.79 -47.74 -11.85
CA SER A 424 12.28 -48.82 -12.71
C SER A 424 10.84 -48.57 -13.13
N ASN A 425 10.56 -48.55 -14.44
CA ASN A 425 9.20 -48.36 -14.97
C ASN A 425 8.29 -49.58 -14.69
N ALA A 426 8.88 -50.77 -14.54
CA ALA A 426 8.13 -51.98 -14.17
C ALA A 426 7.78 -52.03 -12.68
N VAL A 427 8.59 -51.46 -11.79
CA VAL A 427 8.35 -51.49 -10.34
C VAL A 427 8.64 -50.12 -9.77
N GLN A 428 7.59 -49.31 -9.66
CA GLN A 428 7.70 -47.91 -9.19
C GLN A 428 8.33 -47.78 -7.80
N GLU A 429 8.21 -48.78 -6.93
CA GLU A 429 8.84 -48.80 -5.60
C GLU A 429 10.36 -49.03 -5.64
N SER A 430 10.92 -49.41 -6.80
CA SER A 430 12.35 -49.63 -7.01
C SER A 430 12.99 -48.40 -7.64
N GLU A 431 13.54 -47.56 -6.78
CA GLU A 431 14.20 -46.30 -7.12
C GLU A 431 15.55 -46.21 -6.38
N ILE A 432 16.54 -45.63 -7.05
CA ILE A 432 17.83 -45.27 -6.49
C ILE A 432 18.06 -43.76 -6.59
N GLU A 433 18.85 -43.24 -5.65
CA GLU A 433 19.32 -41.87 -5.60
C GLU A 433 20.84 -41.87 -5.71
N VAL A 434 21.36 -41.02 -6.59
CA VAL A 434 22.78 -40.65 -6.63
C VAL A 434 22.94 -39.37 -5.84
N VAL A 435 23.80 -39.41 -4.83
CA VAL A 435 23.98 -38.35 -3.85
C VAL A 435 25.44 -37.92 -3.78
N VAL A 436 25.68 -36.67 -3.42
CA VAL A 436 27.00 -36.04 -3.35
C VAL A 436 27.19 -35.38 -2.00
N SER A 437 28.32 -35.65 -1.35
CA SER A 437 28.78 -34.97 -0.15
C SER A 437 30.08 -34.22 -0.46
N LEU A 438 30.17 -32.96 -0.04
CA LEU A 438 31.30 -32.08 -0.35
C LEU A 438 32.11 -31.76 0.90
N TRP A 439 33.43 -31.72 0.72
CA TRP A 439 34.37 -31.10 1.63
C TRP A 439 35.31 -30.20 0.81
N LEU A 440 35.17 -28.89 0.97
CA LEU A 440 35.90 -27.89 0.18
C LEU A 440 36.83 -27.08 1.09
N ASP A 441 38.07 -26.94 0.67
CA ASP A 441 39.09 -26.10 1.29
C ASP A 441 39.94 -25.44 0.18
N GLY A 442 39.76 -24.14 0.00
CA GLY A 442 40.44 -23.33 -1.01
C GLY A 442 41.79 -22.74 -0.59
N ASP A 443 42.36 -23.17 0.54
CA ASP A 443 43.70 -22.74 0.97
C ASP A 443 44.81 -23.30 0.07
N MET A 444 46.03 -22.82 0.26
CA MET A 444 47.21 -23.36 -0.44
C MET A 444 47.64 -24.67 0.23
N ASP A 445 48.07 -25.65 -0.57
CA ASP A 445 48.47 -26.97 -0.09
C ASP A 445 47.35 -27.73 0.65
N SER A 446 46.09 -27.36 0.38
CA SER A 446 44.90 -28.02 0.91
C SER A 446 44.36 -29.06 -0.07
N ASP A 447 43.53 -29.95 0.44
CA ASP A 447 42.77 -30.89 -0.35
C ASP A 447 41.29 -30.49 -0.33
N SER A 448 40.55 -30.90 -1.33
CA SER A 448 39.09 -30.86 -1.37
C SER A 448 38.60 -32.18 -1.93
N SER A 449 37.42 -32.64 -1.50
CA SER A 449 36.84 -33.87 -2.04
C SER A 449 35.33 -33.82 -2.21
N ALA A 450 34.86 -34.55 -3.22
CA ALA A 450 33.46 -34.82 -3.47
C ALA A 450 33.24 -36.33 -3.44
N THR A 451 32.48 -36.81 -2.46
CA THR A 451 32.09 -38.21 -2.37
C THR A 451 30.73 -38.42 -3.04
N ILE A 452 30.70 -39.25 -4.07
CA ILE A 452 29.51 -39.62 -4.82
C ILE A 452 29.08 -41.00 -4.36
N SER A 453 27.81 -41.17 -4.02
CA SER A 453 27.30 -42.44 -3.52
C SER A 453 25.98 -42.80 -4.16
N CYS A 454 25.73 -44.09 -4.35
CA CYS A 454 24.45 -44.61 -4.80
C CYS A 454 23.72 -45.30 -3.65
N ARG A 455 22.45 -44.98 -3.42
CA ARG A 455 21.60 -45.65 -2.42
C ARG A 455 20.19 -45.90 -2.94
N LYS A 456 19.45 -46.78 -2.25
CA LYS A 456 18.01 -46.92 -2.48
C LYS A 456 17.24 -45.83 -1.75
N THR A 457 16.22 -45.26 -2.38
CA THR A 457 15.38 -44.19 -1.78
C THR A 457 14.76 -44.57 -0.43
N ASN A 458 14.55 -45.86 -0.17
CA ASN A 458 13.91 -46.37 1.05
C ASN A 458 14.90 -46.81 2.15
N GLU A 459 16.21 -46.73 1.91
CA GLU A 459 17.27 -47.14 2.84
C GLU A 459 18.28 -45.99 3.04
N ASN A 460 17.86 -44.94 3.77
CA ASN A 460 18.79 -43.90 4.22
C ASN A 460 19.89 -44.57 5.07
N ASP A 461 21.15 -44.22 4.82
CA ASP A 461 22.37 -44.71 5.49
C ASP A 461 22.96 -46.05 5.00
N LYS A 462 22.47 -46.62 3.88
CA LYS A 462 23.10 -47.79 3.28
C LYS A 462 23.43 -47.58 1.80
N TYR A 463 24.67 -47.20 1.56
CA TYR A 463 25.24 -47.05 0.22
C TYR A 463 25.49 -48.41 -0.43
N LEU A 464 25.24 -48.49 -1.72
CA LEU A 464 25.50 -49.65 -2.56
C LEU A 464 26.97 -49.68 -2.97
N PHE A 465 27.47 -48.54 -3.43
CA PHE A 465 28.84 -48.25 -3.82
C PHE A 465 29.04 -46.73 -3.82
N GLU A 466 30.29 -46.30 -3.75
CA GLU A 466 30.72 -44.90 -3.65
C GLU A 466 32.00 -44.68 -4.46
N ALA A 467 32.25 -43.44 -4.84
CA ALA A 467 33.51 -42.98 -5.42
C ALA A 467 33.87 -41.61 -4.85
N GLU A 468 35.16 -41.31 -4.81
CA GLU A 468 35.66 -40.02 -4.37
C GLU A 468 36.42 -39.31 -5.49
N ILE A 469 36.06 -38.05 -5.73
CA ILE A 469 36.85 -37.12 -6.54
C ILE A 469 37.66 -36.27 -5.57
N ARG A 470 38.95 -36.12 -5.80
CA ARG A 470 39.84 -35.28 -4.97
C ARG A 470 40.52 -34.22 -5.80
N TYR A 471 40.62 -33.02 -5.24
CA TYR A 471 41.40 -31.93 -5.80
C TYR A 471 42.40 -31.42 -4.77
N HIS A 472 43.68 -31.46 -5.11
CA HIS A 472 44.76 -30.88 -4.31
C HIS A 472 45.12 -29.51 -4.88
N ASN A 473 45.12 -28.49 -4.03
CA ASN A 473 45.59 -27.16 -4.38
C ASN A 473 47.12 -27.10 -4.28
N GLY A 474 47.77 -26.64 -5.35
CA GLY A 474 49.20 -26.35 -5.30
C GLY A 474 49.56 -25.21 -4.35
N SER A 475 50.84 -25.00 -4.16
CA SER A 475 51.37 -23.95 -3.30
C SER A 475 52.70 -23.40 -3.81
N GLY A 476 52.99 -22.17 -3.42
CA GLY A 476 54.26 -21.53 -3.71
C GLY A 476 54.55 -20.41 -2.72
N TYR A 477 55.81 -19.98 -2.70
CA TYR A 477 56.27 -18.90 -1.83
C TYR A 477 57.25 -18.00 -2.56
N GLU A 478 57.38 -16.77 -2.07
CA GLU A 478 58.37 -15.82 -2.55
C GLU A 478 59.74 -16.08 -1.89
N ASP A 479 60.75 -16.32 -2.72
CA ASP A 479 62.13 -16.31 -2.25
C ASP A 479 62.60 -14.84 -2.16
N TYR A 480 62.71 -14.33 -0.94
CA TYR A 480 63.12 -12.95 -0.67
C TYR A 480 64.55 -12.61 -1.11
N ASP A 481 65.42 -13.61 -1.29
CA ASP A 481 66.81 -13.42 -1.71
C ASP A 481 66.95 -13.39 -3.24
N LEU A 482 66.13 -14.17 -3.96
CA LEU A 482 66.17 -14.30 -5.42
C LEU A 482 65.06 -13.53 -6.15
N GLY A 483 64.03 -13.07 -5.43
CA GLY A 483 62.98 -12.18 -5.90
C GLY A 483 61.98 -12.81 -6.88
N GLY A 484 61.85 -14.14 -6.87
CA GLY A 484 60.90 -14.88 -7.72
C GLY A 484 60.04 -15.85 -6.91
N ILE A 485 58.90 -16.26 -7.47
CA ILE A 485 58.04 -17.27 -6.87
C ILE A 485 58.57 -18.67 -7.14
N TYR A 486 58.67 -19.48 -6.09
CA TYR A 486 59.05 -20.90 -6.16
C TYR A 486 57.85 -21.80 -5.87
N VAL A 487 57.80 -22.92 -6.58
CA VAL A 487 56.77 -23.96 -6.44
C VAL A 487 57.13 -24.91 -5.31
N ASP A 488 56.21 -25.12 -4.38
CA ASP A 488 56.31 -26.15 -3.33
C ASP A 488 55.50 -27.40 -3.70
N SER A 489 54.22 -27.22 -4.07
CA SER A 489 53.33 -28.29 -4.50
C SER A 489 52.56 -27.92 -5.77
N LYS A 490 52.18 -28.93 -6.57
CA LYS A 490 51.43 -28.75 -7.81
C LYS A 490 49.99 -29.15 -7.59
N SER A 491 49.07 -28.44 -8.22
CA SER A 491 47.66 -28.80 -8.21
C SER A 491 47.43 -30.10 -8.98
N GLU A 492 46.57 -30.96 -8.44
CA GLU A 492 46.27 -32.29 -9.00
C GLU A 492 44.78 -32.62 -8.80
N LEU A 493 44.16 -33.17 -9.84
CA LEU A 493 42.79 -33.66 -9.81
C LEU A 493 42.84 -35.19 -9.98
N ASP A 494 42.25 -35.92 -9.04
CA ASP A 494 42.05 -37.36 -9.11
C ASP A 494 40.56 -37.67 -9.19
N ASP A 495 40.14 -38.09 -10.38
CA ASP A 495 38.78 -38.53 -10.73
C ASP A 495 38.76 -40.00 -11.14
N SER A 496 39.82 -40.76 -10.83
CA SER A 496 40.03 -42.10 -11.35
C SER A 496 38.92 -43.10 -10.97
N GLU A 497 38.28 -42.91 -9.81
CA GLU A 497 37.17 -43.73 -9.33
C GLU A 497 35.82 -43.46 -10.03
N LEU A 498 35.68 -42.32 -10.72
CA LEU A 498 34.41 -41.88 -11.31
C LEU A 498 33.94 -42.82 -12.43
N ASN A 499 34.87 -43.31 -13.24
CA ASN A 499 34.59 -44.27 -14.31
C ASN A 499 34.14 -45.63 -13.75
N ASP A 500 34.74 -46.07 -12.66
CA ASP A 500 34.37 -47.32 -12.01
C ASP A 500 32.98 -47.19 -11.38
N PHE A 501 32.67 -46.07 -10.72
CA PHE A 501 31.34 -45.76 -10.21
C PHE A 501 30.27 -45.78 -11.30
N LYS A 502 30.54 -45.15 -12.45
CA LYS A 502 29.61 -45.17 -13.60
C LYS A 502 29.32 -46.61 -14.04
N ASN A 503 30.36 -47.43 -14.20
CA ASN A 503 30.20 -48.83 -14.62
C ASN A 503 29.38 -49.63 -13.61
N GLU A 504 29.66 -49.49 -12.31
CA GLU A 504 28.90 -50.15 -11.25
C GLU A 504 27.44 -49.70 -11.22
N LEU A 505 27.19 -48.40 -11.43
CA LEU A 505 25.85 -47.83 -11.49
C LEU A 505 25.05 -48.40 -12.66
N MET A 506 25.63 -48.45 -13.86
CA MET A 506 24.95 -49.01 -15.03
C MET A 506 24.65 -50.51 -14.87
N VAL A 507 25.61 -51.28 -14.36
CA VAL A 507 25.39 -52.72 -14.06
C VAL A 507 24.26 -52.89 -13.05
N TYR A 508 24.24 -52.07 -11.98
CA TYR A 508 23.17 -52.13 -10.99
C TYR A 508 21.80 -51.79 -11.58
N ILE A 509 21.72 -50.75 -12.40
CA ILE A 509 20.47 -50.34 -13.06
C ILE A 509 19.93 -51.48 -13.94
N GLU A 510 20.79 -52.10 -14.75
CA GLU A 510 20.35 -53.15 -15.67
C GLU A 510 19.99 -54.48 -14.99
N GLU A 511 20.76 -54.91 -13.99
CA GLU A 511 20.65 -56.26 -13.43
C GLU A 511 19.86 -56.32 -12.10
N GLU A 512 19.90 -55.25 -11.30
CA GLU A 512 19.47 -55.27 -9.90
C GLU A 512 18.27 -54.36 -9.62
N LEU A 513 18.18 -53.19 -10.29
CA LEU A 513 17.16 -52.19 -10.00
C LEU A 513 15.75 -52.70 -10.27
N ASN A 514 15.55 -53.51 -11.31
CA ASN A 514 14.27 -54.17 -11.56
C ASN A 514 14.25 -55.58 -10.91
N PRO A 515 13.58 -55.77 -9.76
CA PRO A 515 13.57 -57.05 -9.05
C PRO A 515 12.85 -58.17 -9.83
N MET A 516 12.06 -57.83 -10.86
CA MET A 516 11.39 -58.83 -11.69
C MET A 516 12.35 -59.58 -12.60
N VAL A 517 13.51 -59.02 -12.93
CA VAL A 517 14.54 -59.69 -13.75
C VAL A 517 15.01 -60.97 -13.06
N LYS A 518 15.34 -60.88 -11.76
CA LYS A 518 15.73 -62.04 -10.93
C LYS A 518 14.59 -63.02 -10.72
N LYS A 519 13.39 -62.52 -10.39
CA LYS A 519 12.20 -63.39 -10.21
C LYS A 519 11.88 -64.17 -11.48
N LEU A 520 11.97 -63.55 -12.65
CA LEU A 520 11.75 -64.23 -13.92
C LEU A 520 12.74 -65.40 -14.13
N ALA A 521 14.02 -65.18 -13.83
CA ALA A 521 15.04 -66.22 -13.91
C ALA A 521 14.74 -67.41 -12.97
N GLU A 522 14.23 -67.16 -11.76
CA GLU A 522 13.82 -68.21 -10.82
C GLU A 522 12.59 -69.01 -11.32
N TYR A 523 11.58 -68.32 -11.84
CA TYR A 523 10.38 -68.97 -12.39
C TYR A 523 10.67 -69.79 -13.64
N ASN A 524 11.59 -69.33 -14.50
CA ASN A 524 12.05 -70.08 -15.67
C ASN A 524 12.75 -71.38 -15.28
N ARG A 525 13.50 -71.41 -14.16
CA ARG A 525 14.11 -72.64 -13.62
C ARG A 525 13.07 -73.63 -13.07
N ALA A 526 11.89 -73.15 -12.69
CA ALA A 526 10.80 -73.96 -12.16
C ALA A 526 9.82 -74.48 -13.24
N ASP A 527 10.17 -74.34 -14.53
CA ASP A 527 9.42 -74.82 -15.71
C ASP A 527 7.96 -74.32 -15.79
N LYS A 528 7.69 -73.14 -15.20
CA LYS A 528 6.39 -72.46 -15.27
C LYS A 528 6.44 -71.37 -16.33
N LYS A 529 5.60 -71.48 -17.36
CA LYS A 529 5.44 -70.43 -18.37
C LYS A 529 4.76 -69.20 -17.75
N THR A 530 5.55 -68.23 -17.32
CA THR A 530 5.10 -67.02 -16.60
C THR A 530 4.98 -65.80 -17.48
N VAL A 531 5.66 -65.79 -18.64
CA VAL A 531 5.61 -64.75 -19.66
C VAL A 531 5.18 -65.32 -21.02
N SER A 532 4.63 -64.46 -21.87
CA SER A 532 4.28 -64.76 -23.26
C SER A 532 5.53 -64.98 -24.12
N ASP A 533 5.38 -65.69 -25.25
CA ASP A 533 6.44 -65.81 -26.25
C ASP A 533 6.54 -64.55 -27.15
N GLU A 534 5.52 -63.69 -27.09
CA GLU A 534 5.44 -62.40 -27.78
C GLU A 534 6.34 -61.36 -27.11
N ALA A 535 6.98 -60.52 -27.93
CA ALA A 535 7.79 -59.40 -27.47
C ALA A 535 6.88 -58.23 -27.08
N CYS A 536 7.27 -57.49 -26.03
CA CYS A 536 6.58 -56.26 -25.66
C CYS A 536 6.72 -55.22 -26.77
N TRP A 537 5.63 -54.52 -27.12
CA TRP A 537 5.64 -53.55 -28.22
C TRP A 537 6.49 -52.30 -27.95
N GLU A 538 6.84 -52.02 -26.69
CA GLU A 538 7.62 -50.84 -26.29
C GLU A 538 9.12 -51.16 -26.10
N CYS A 539 9.47 -52.31 -25.49
CA CYS A 539 10.86 -52.64 -25.16
C CYS A 539 11.44 -53.86 -25.89
N ASP A 540 10.67 -54.49 -26.78
CA ASP A 540 11.02 -55.70 -27.55
C ASP A 540 11.48 -56.93 -26.72
N LYS A 541 11.44 -56.86 -25.39
CA LYS A 541 11.77 -57.98 -24.49
C LYS A 541 10.56 -58.91 -24.32
N LYS A 542 10.83 -60.21 -24.21
CA LYS A 542 9.83 -61.26 -23.91
C LYS A 542 9.49 -61.26 -22.41
N GLY A 543 8.70 -60.27 -21.99
CA GLY A 543 8.36 -60.03 -20.59
C GLY A 543 6.87 -59.90 -20.28
N ILE A 544 5.97 -60.10 -21.24
CA ILE A 544 4.53 -59.91 -21.04
C ILE A 544 4.01 -60.98 -20.08
N SER A 545 3.58 -60.59 -18.89
CA SER A 545 3.10 -61.54 -17.89
C SER A 545 1.81 -62.23 -18.34
N VAL A 546 1.77 -63.56 -18.26
CA VAL A 546 0.54 -64.36 -18.49
C VAL A 546 -0.15 -64.76 -17.17
N MET A 547 0.47 -64.44 -16.03
CA MET A 547 0.04 -64.90 -14.71
C MET A 547 0.06 -63.77 -13.67
N ASN A 548 -1.12 -63.38 -13.18
CA ASN A 548 -1.28 -62.36 -12.13
C ASN A 548 -0.49 -62.63 -10.84
N ALA A 549 -0.18 -63.90 -10.53
CA ALA A 549 0.61 -64.27 -9.35
C ALA A 549 2.11 -63.92 -9.47
N PHE A 550 2.60 -63.61 -10.67
CA PHE A 550 3.99 -63.21 -10.93
C PHE A 550 4.08 -61.69 -11.11
N TYR A 551 3.30 -61.15 -12.04
CA TYR A 551 3.22 -59.73 -12.36
C TYR A 551 1.85 -59.46 -13.03
N PRO A 552 1.27 -58.24 -12.99
CA PRO A 552 -0.05 -57.97 -13.58
C PRO A 552 -0.16 -58.51 -15.01
N LYS A 553 -1.18 -59.33 -15.27
CA LYS A 553 -1.36 -60.00 -16.57
C LYS A 553 -1.54 -58.98 -17.69
N GLY A 554 -0.80 -59.19 -18.79
CA GLY A 554 -0.77 -58.29 -19.94
C GLY A 554 0.25 -57.16 -19.82
N PHE A 555 0.86 -56.96 -18.64
CA PHE A 555 1.92 -55.97 -18.45
C PHE A 555 3.30 -56.60 -18.65
N CYS A 556 4.24 -55.83 -19.21
CA CYS A 556 5.63 -56.25 -19.38
C CYS A 556 6.42 -56.11 -18.06
N CYS A 557 7.05 -57.18 -17.58
CA CYS A 557 7.82 -57.16 -16.35
C CYS A 557 9.19 -56.44 -16.45
N PHE A 558 9.60 -55.99 -17.65
CA PHE A 558 10.82 -55.21 -17.86
C PHE A 558 10.59 -53.70 -17.88
N CYS A 559 9.52 -53.24 -18.55
CA CYS A 559 9.22 -51.80 -18.73
C CYS A 559 7.88 -51.33 -18.15
N GLY A 560 7.02 -52.24 -17.67
CA GLY A 560 5.72 -51.86 -17.09
C GLY A 560 4.63 -51.51 -18.10
N THR A 561 4.88 -51.59 -19.41
CA THR A 561 3.89 -51.26 -20.45
C THR A 561 2.75 -52.27 -20.49
N ASP A 562 1.51 -51.79 -20.68
CA ASP A 562 0.33 -52.61 -20.96
C ASP A 562 0.33 -53.08 -22.42
N ASN A 563 0.24 -54.40 -22.63
CA ASN A 563 0.21 -55.04 -23.94
C ASN A 563 -1.15 -55.71 -24.23
N ASN A 564 -2.22 -55.31 -23.52
CA ASN A 564 -3.58 -55.84 -23.71
C ASN A 564 -4.37 -55.21 -24.88
N GLU A 565 -3.72 -54.47 -25.80
CA GLU A 565 -4.37 -53.93 -27.02
C GLU A 565 -4.53 -54.97 -28.14
#